data_AF-A0A251XGM3-F1
#
_entry.id   AF-A0A251XGM3-F1
#
_cell.length_a   1.000
_cell.length_b   1.000
_cell.length_c   1.000
_cell.angle_alpha   90.00
_cell.angle_beta   90.00
_cell.angle_gamma   90.00
#
_symmetry.space_group_name_H-M   'P 1'
#
loop_
_entity.id
_entity.type
_entity.pdbx_description
1 polymer ?
#
loop_
_entity_poly.entity_id
_entity_poly.type
_entity_poly.pdbx_seq_one_letter_code
_entity_poly.pdbx_strand_id
1 'polypeptide(L)'
;MRIDNSVAYVMSGIFVLSMLVVGAELLYSADIALADGEGGLVQLADVLGERYGAFMTWFFLLGFFATSFSSILGVWNGVSLMFADFLGTVRGLDVEDPRRRLGGSYYRAFIVWLTIPPIGLLFLDQPIGLIIAYGVLGALFMPFLAITLLVLLNTDRTPRAWRNRPLSNTVMGLSALLFVVLGVQQLVTEIGKLL
;
A
#
# COMPACT_ATOMS: atom_id res chain seq x y z
N MET A 1 11.64 -16.21 -8.65
CA MET A 1 11.40 -14.78 -8.33
C MET A 1 11.00 -13.91 -9.53
N ARG A 2 11.73 -13.84 -10.66
CA ARG A 2 11.33 -12.94 -11.76
C ARG A 2 10.00 -13.32 -12.42
N ILE A 3 9.79 -14.61 -12.69
CA ILE A 3 8.54 -15.13 -13.26
C ILE A 3 7.40 -14.92 -12.25
N ASP A 4 7.61 -15.32 -11.00
CA ASP A 4 6.63 -15.15 -9.92
C ASP A 4 6.19 -13.68 -9.76
N ASN A 5 7.16 -12.75 -9.72
CA ASN A 5 6.85 -11.31 -9.65
C ASN A 5 6.12 -10.83 -10.91
N SER A 6 6.51 -11.30 -12.10
CA SER A 6 5.85 -10.90 -13.35
C SER A 6 4.39 -11.35 -13.38
N VAL A 7 4.12 -12.60 -13.00
CA VAL A 7 2.76 -13.14 -12.89
C VAL A 7 1.96 -12.36 -11.85
N ALA A 8 2.54 -12.09 -10.68
CA ALA A 8 1.89 -11.30 -9.64
C ALA A 8 1.48 -9.91 -10.14
N TYR A 9 2.39 -9.15 -10.77
CA TYR A 9 2.08 -7.82 -11.29
C TYR A 9 1.10 -7.84 -12.45
N VAL A 10 1.15 -8.84 -13.34
CA VAL A 10 0.16 -9.00 -14.42
C VAL A 10 -1.22 -9.25 -13.84
N MET A 11 -1.35 -10.14 -12.86
CA MET A 11 -2.63 -10.42 -12.21
C MET A 11 -3.17 -9.21 -11.46
N SER A 12 -2.31 -8.46 -10.75
CA SER A 12 -2.71 -7.19 -10.12
C SER A 12 -3.17 -6.17 -11.15
N GLY A 13 -2.49 -6.07 -12.30
CA GLY A 13 -2.89 -5.19 -13.40
C GLY A 13 -4.26 -5.56 -13.96
N ILE A 14 -4.50 -6.85 -14.22
CA ILE A 14 -5.82 -7.35 -14.67
C ILE A 14 -6.89 -7.00 -13.64
N PHE A 15 -6.63 -7.23 -12.35
CA PHE A 15 -7.58 -6.91 -11.29
C PHE A 15 -7.92 -5.41 -11.25
N VAL A 16 -6.91 -4.53 -11.29
CA VAL A 16 -7.11 -3.07 -11.27
C VAL A 16 -7.89 -2.62 -12.50
N LEU A 17 -7.57 -3.13 -13.70
CA LEU A 17 -8.30 -2.79 -14.92
C LEU A 17 -9.74 -3.28 -14.88
N SER A 18 -9.98 -4.50 -14.38
CA SER A 18 -11.34 -5.04 -14.20
C SER A 18 -12.14 -4.19 -13.21
N MET A 19 -11.56 -3.82 -12.08
CA MET A 19 -12.21 -2.95 -11.10
C MET A 19 -12.48 -1.55 -11.65
N LEU A 20 -11.59 -1.03 -12.51
CA LEU A 20 -11.81 0.24 -13.19
C LEU A 20 -13.00 0.17 -14.16
N VAL A 21 -13.11 -0.91 -14.94
CA VAL A 21 -14.24 -1.13 -15.86
C VAL A 21 -15.55 -1.25 -15.09
N VAL A 22 -15.55 -2.06 -14.02
CA VAL A 22 -16.70 -2.21 -13.13
C VAL A 22 -17.08 -0.85 -12.55
N GLY A 23 -16.14 -0.12 -11.95
CA GLY A 23 -16.37 1.22 -11.43
C GLY A 23 -16.91 2.20 -12.48
N ALA A 24 -16.37 2.21 -13.70
CA ALA A 24 -16.82 3.09 -14.77
C ALA A 24 -18.25 2.76 -15.25
N GLU A 25 -18.61 1.48 -15.39
CA GLU A 25 -19.97 1.08 -15.76
C GLU A 25 -20.98 1.49 -14.68
N LEU A 26 -20.57 1.37 -13.42
CA LEU A 26 -21.43 1.67 -12.28
C LEU A 26 -21.61 3.17 -12.05
N LEU A 27 -20.52 3.95 -12.07
CA LEU A 27 -20.58 5.42 -11.99
C LEU A 27 -21.42 6.01 -13.13
N TYR A 28 -21.43 5.37 -14.30
CA TYR A 28 -22.22 5.83 -15.45
C TYR A 28 -23.69 5.37 -15.36
N SER A 29 -23.97 4.21 -14.75
CA SER A 29 -25.33 3.69 -14.57
C SER A 29 -26.07 4.24 -13.36
N ALA A 30 -25.35 4.70 -12.34
CA ALA A 30 -25.87 5.22 -11.08
C ALA A 30 -25.41 6.68 -10.93
N ASP A 31 -26.15 7.61 -11.54
CA ASP A 31 -25.87 9.04 -11.55
C ASP A 31 -25.83 9.68 -10.13
N ILE A 32 -26.09 8.91 -9.07
CA ILE A 32 -26.01 9.33 -7.66
C ILE A 32 -25.71 8.07 -6.80
N ALA A 33 -24.63 8.09 -6.03
CA ALA A 33 -24.39 7.37 -4.75
C ALA A 33 -22.94 6.86 -4.52
N LEU A 34 -21.93 7.68 -4.81
CA LEU A 34 -20.63 7.55 -4.14
C LEU A 34 -20.32 8.84 -3.37
N ALA A 35 -21.26 9.22 -2.49
CA ALA A 35 -20.98 10.16 -1.41
C ALA A 35 -20.67 9.32 -0.16
N ASP A 36 -19.46 9.53 0.38
CA ASP A 36 -18.95 9.07 1.67
C ASP A 36 -18.65 7.56 1.86
N GLY A 37 -17.44 7.21 1.41
CA GLY A 37 -16.35 6.86 2.33
C GLY A 37 -16.29 5.44 2.88
N GLU A 38 -17.41 4.80 3.22
CA GLU A 38 -17.38 3.49 3.90
C GLU A 38 -18.42 2.49 3.35
N GLY A 39 -19.52 2.98 2.75
CA GLY A 39 -20.61 2.16 2.24
C GLY A 39 -20.57 1.82 0.75
N GLY A 40 -19.79 2.55 -0.05
CA GLY A 40 -19.90 2.50 -1.52
C GLY A 40 -19.62 1.13 -2.16
N LEU A 41 -18.64 0.39 -1.64
CA LEU A 41 -18.34 -0.96 -2.13
C LEU A 41 -19.31 -2.03 -1.62
N VAL A 42 -19.92 -1.83 -0.45
CA VAL A 42 -20.97 -2.74 0.04
C VAL A 42 -22.25 -2.55 -0.76
N GLN A 43 -22.62 -1.29 -1.06
CA GLN A 43 -23.75 -0.96 -1.93
C GLN A 43 -23.57 -1.52 -3.35
N LEU A 44 -22.33 -1.60 -3.84
CA LEU A 44 -22.05 -2.28 -5.10
C LEU A 44 -22.44 -3.77 -5.07
N ALA A 45 -22.28 -4.45 -3.94
CA ALA A 45 -22.69 -5.85 -3.84
C ALA A 45 -24.22 -6.01 -4.06
N ASP A 46 -25.01 -5.02 -3.62
CA ASP A 46 -26.47 -4.99 -3.83
C ASP A 46 -26.80 -4.75 -5.31
N VAL A 47 -26.16 -3.76 -5.95
CA VAL A 47 -26.34 -3.47 -7.39
C VAL A 47 -25.98 -4.67 -8.28
N LEU A 48 -24.86 -5.35 -7.95
CA LEU A 48 -24.46 -6.59 -8.63
C LEU A 48 -25.48 -7.71 -8.40
N GLY A 49 -26.07 -7.78 -7.21
CA GLY A 49 -27.12 -8.72 -6.85
C GLY A 49 -28.41 -8.51 -7.63
N GLU A 50 -28.85 -7.26 -7.76
CA GLU A 50 -30.05 -6.90 -8.52
C GLU A 50 -29.89 -7.23 -10.01
N ARG A 51 -28.69 -7.02 -10.57
CA ARG A 51 -28.44 -7.19 -12.00
C ARG A 51 -28.06 -8.62 -12.40
N TYR A 52 -27.31 -9.33 -11.56
CA TYR A 52 -26.74 -10.65 -11.88
C TYR A 52 -27.17 -11.77 -10.91
N GLY A 53 -28.00 -11.45 -9.92
CA GLY A 53 -28.53 -12.38 -8.92
C GLY A 53 -27.68 -12.49 -7.66
N ALA A 54 -28.28 -13.04 -6.60
CA ALA A 54 -27.70 -13.12 -5.25
C ALA A 54 -26.34 -13.84 -5.16
N PHE A 55 -26.03 -14.73 -6.10
CA PHE A 55 -24.71 -15.37 -6.17
C PHE A 55 -23.60 -14.32 -6.35
N MET A 56 -23.81 -13.31 -7.21
CA MET A 56 -22.81 -12.30 -7.51
C MET A 56 -22.52 -11.40 -6.30
N THR A 57 -23.54 -11.09 -5.49
CA THR A 57 -23.40 -10.37 -4.22
C THR A 57 -22.42 -11.08 -3.29
N TRP A 58 -22.64 -12.37 -3.02
CA TRP A 58 -21.77 -13.14 -2.12
C TRP A 58 -20.38 -13.37 -2.69
N PHE A 59 -20.26 -13.61 -4.00
CA PHE A 59 -18.98 -13.75 -4.67
C PHE A 59 -18.15 -12.46 -4.55
N PHE A 60 -18.77 -11.30 -4.80
CA PHE A 60 -18.14 -10.00 -4.64
C PHE A 60 -17.73 -9.73 -3.19
N LEU A 61 -18.64 -9.91 -2.23
CA LEU A 61 -18.36 -9.66 -0.80
C LEU A 61 -17.22 -10.53 -0.27
N LEU A 62 -17.18 -11.82 -0.65
CA LEU A 62 -16.11 -12.72 -0.24
C LEU A 62 -14.76 -12.32 -0.86
N GLY A 63 -14.76 -11.96 -2.15
CA GLY A 63 -13.57 -11.47 -2.84
C GLY A 63 -13.05 -10.15 -2.26
N PHE A 64 -13.97 -9.22 -1.97
CA PHE A 64 -13.66 -7.95 -1.33
C PHE A 64 -13.08 -8.15 0.08
N PHE A 65 -13.71 -9.03 0.88
CA PHE A 65 -13.20 -9.39 2.21
C PHE A 65 -11.79 -9.99 2.11
N ALA A 66 -11.58 -10.98 1.24
CA ALA A 66 -10.29 -11.63 1.07
C ALA A 66 -9.18 -10.63 0.65
N THR A 67 -9.49 -9.73 -0.28
CA THR A 67 -8.54 -8.71 -0.78
C THR A 67 -8.18 -7.69 0.29
N SER A 68 -9.19 -7.16 0.99
CA SER A 68 -9.00 -6.18 2.06
C SER A 68 -8.25 -6.78 3.25
N PHE A 69 -8.64 -7.98 3.68
CA PHE A 69 -7.99 -8.67 4.79
C PHE A 69 -6.54 -9.05 4.47
N SER A 70 -6.27 -9.56 3.26
CA SER A 70 -4.92 -9.88 2.81
C SER A 70 -4.00 -8.66 2.81
N SER A 71 -4.50 -7.50 2.39
CA SER A 71 -3.75 -6.24 2.36
C SER A 71 -3.34 -5.78 3.77
N ILE A 72 -4.24 -5.91 4.75
CA ILE A 72 -3.95 -5.58 6.16
C ILE A 72 -2.89 -6.52 6.73
N LEU A 73 -3.04 -7.83 6.51
CA LEU A 73 -2.08 -8.84 6.98
C LEU A 73 -0.66 -8.60 6.44
N GLY A 74 -0.54 -8.19 5.18
CA GLY A 74 0.74 -7.88 4.56
C GLY A 74 1.49 -6.77 5.30
N VAL A 75 0.79 -5.70 5.68
CA VAL A 75 1.38 -4.58 6.44
C VAL A 75 1.69 -4.99 7.87
N TRP A 76 0.76 -5.67 8.55
CA TRP A 76 0.93 -6.17 9.91
C TRP A 76 2.16 -7.05 10.06
N ASN A 77 2.37 -7.99 9.14
CA ASN A 77 3.53 -8.87 9.22
C ASN A 77 4.79 -8.21 8.66
N GLY A 78 4.71 -7.66 7.45
CA GLY A 78 5.86 -7.15 6.71
C GLY A 78 6.52 -5.97 7.40
N VAL A 79 5.76 -4.91 7.72
CA VAL A 79 6.32 -3.70 8.32
C VAL A 79 6.82 -3.96 9.74
N SER A 80 6.12 -4.80 10.52
CA SER A 80 6.57 -5.19 11.87
C SER A 80 7.89 -5.95 11.85
N LEU A 81 8.10 -6.82 10.87
CA LEU A 81 9.35 -7.53 10.73
C LEU A 81 10.47 -6.60 10.26
N MET A 82 10.20 -5.73 9.29
CA MET A 82 11.16 -4.70 8.84
C MET A 82 11.57 -3.78 9.99
N PHE A 83 10.63 -3.39 10.85
CA PHE A 83 10.92 -2.58 12.03
C PHE A 83 11.77 -3.34 13.06
N ALA A 84 11.42 -4.60 13.33
CA ALA A 84 12.18 -5.44 14.26
C ALA A 84 13.63 -5.63 13.80
N ASP A 85 13.84 -5.81 12.49
CA ASP A 85 15.14 -5.91 11.86
C ASP A 85 15.92 -4.58 11.92
N PHE A 86 15.26 -3.47 11.57
CA PHE A 86 15.85 -2.14 11.68
C PHE A 86 16.31 -1.81 13.10
N LEU A 87 15.44 -2.01 14.10
CA LEU A 87 15.74 -1.72 15.50
C LEU A 87 16.86 -2.62 16.03
N GLY A 88 16.86 -3.90 15.64
CA GLY A 88 17.95 -4.81 15.95
C GLY A 88 19.28 -4.31 15.37
N THR A 89 19.29 -3.90 14.10
CA THR A 89 20.50 -3.43 13.40
C THR A 89 21.06 -2.16 14.06
N VAL A 90 20.20 -1.18 14.35
CA VAL A 90 20.59 0.07 15.02
C VAL A 90 21.13 -0.19 16.43
N ARG A 91 20.60 -1.20 17.13
CA ARG A 91 21.08 -1.60 18.47
C ARG A 91 22.29 -2.53 18.45
N GLY A 92 22.84 -2.85 17.27
CA GLY A 92 23.98 -3.75 17.13
C GLY A 92 23.68 -5.18 17.58
N LEU A 93 22.42 -5.61 17.55
CA LEU A 93 22.05 -6.98 17.85
C LEU A 93 22.46 -7.90 16.71
N ASP A 94 22.85 -9.13 17.07
CA ASP A 94 23.14 -10.17 16.10
C ASP A 94 21.93 -10.44 15.19
N VAL A 95 22.18 -10.87 13.95
CA VAL A 95 21.14 -11.17 12.96
C VAL A 95 20.22 -12.28 13.46
N GLU A 96 20.75 -13.23 14.24
CA GLU A 96 19.98 -14.33 14.78
C GLU A 96 19.30 -14.03 16.12
N ASP A 97 19.40 -12.80 16.66
CA ASP A 97 18.82 -12.46 17.95
C ASP A 97 17.30 -12.74 17.97
N PRO A 98 16.79 -13.53 18.94
CA PRO A 98 15.38 -13.90 19.04
C PRO A 98 14.41 -12.72 19.06
N ARG A 99 14.86 -11.53 19.49
CA ARG A 99 14.03 -10.31 19.56
C ARG A 99 13.65 -9.75 18.19
N ARG A 100 14.47 -10.02 17.16
CA ARG A 100 14.30 -9.55 15.77
C ARG A 100 13.41 -10.48 14.94
N ARG A 101 13.31 -11.74 15.33
CA ARG A 101 12.61 -12.79 14.59
C ARG A 101 11.10 -12.55 14.57
N LEU A 102 10.43 -13.25 13.66
CA LEU A 102 8.97 -13.28 13.61
C LEU A 102 8.41 -13.76 14.95
N GLY A 103 7.52 -12.96 15.56
CA GLY A 103 7.01 -13.21 16.90
C GLY A 103 7.97 -12.84 18.05
N GLY A 104 9.13 -12.23 17.75
CA GLY A 104 10.05 -11.67 18.75
C GLY A 104 9.48 -10.43 19.45
N SER A 105 10.17 -9.94 20.49
CA SER A 105 9.65 -8.84 21.30
C SER A 105 9.52 -7.53 20.51
N TYR A 106 10.44 -7.21 19.60
CA TYR A 106 10.38 -5.98 18.80
C TYR A 106 9.25 -6.05 17.78
N TYR A 107 9.07 -7.22 17.15
CA TYR A 107 7.94 -7.49 16.25
C TYR A 107 6.59 -7.33 16.97
N ARG A 108 6.43 -7.96 18.15
CA ARG A 108 5.17 -7.86 18.93
C ARG A 108 4.90 -6.44 19.41
N ALA A 109 5.93 -5.74 19.88
CA ALA A 109 5.79 -4.35 20.32
C ALA A 109 5.31 -3.46 19.16
N PHE A 110 5.85 -3.65 17.96
CA PHE A 110 5.44 -2.88 16.80
C PHE A 110 4.04 -3.25 16.32
N ILE A 111 3.61 -4.52 16.38
CA ILE A 111 2.22 -4.90 16.11
C ILE A 111 1.27 -4.18 17.05
N VAL A 112 1.55 -4.19 18.35
CA VAL A 112 0.71 -3.49 19.34
C VAL A 112 0.67 -2.00 19.04
N TRP A 113 1.82 -1.41 18.71
CA TRP A 113 1.91 -0.01 18.31
C TRP A 113 1.22 0.29 16.97
N LEU A 114 1.12 -0.66 16.06
CA LEU A 114 0.46 -0.46 14.77
C LEU A 114 -1.06 -0.65 14.89
N THR A 115 -1.55 -1.38 15.91
CA THR A 115 -2.98 -1.66 16.10
C THR A 115 -3.65 -0.70 17.09
N ILE A 116 -3.04 -0.44 18.25
CA ILE A 116 -3.70 0.29 19.34
C ILE A 116 -3.84 1.80 19.08
N PRO A 117 -2.81 2.53 18.62
CA PRO A 117 -2.93 3.96 18.32
C PRO A 117 -3.99 4.27 17.24
N PRO A 118 -4.07 3.56 16.10
CA PRO A 118 -5.15 3.79 15.14
C PRO A 118 -6.54 3.57 15.72
N ILE A 119 -6.73 2.57 16.58
CA ILE A 119 -8.00 2.37 17.28
C ILE A 119 -8.30 3.55 18.21
N GLY A 120 -7.29 4.07 18.92
CA GLY A 120 -7.43 5.26 19.77
C GLY A 120 -7.83 6.50 18.98
N LEU A 121 -7.31 6.64 17.76
CA LEU A 121 -7.62 7.74 16.85
C LEU A 121 -9.05 7.71 16.31
N LEU A 122 -9.70 6.54 16.24
CA LEU A 122 -11.13 6.43 15.88
C LEU A 122 -12.02 7.19 16.88
N PHE A 123 -11.60 7.34 18.13
CA PHE A 123 -12.37 8.08 19.14
C PHE A 123 -12.14 9.59 19.11
N LEU A 124 -11.20 10.07 18.28
CA LEU A 124 -10.82 11.48 18.26
C LEU A 124 -11.63 12.32 17.26
N ASP A 125 -12.49 11.72 16.43
CA ASP A 125 -13.37 12.39 15.44
C ASP A 125 -12.71 13.51 14.60
N GLN A 126 -11.37 13.53 14.52
CA GLN A 126 -10.59 14.55 13.83
C GLN A 126 -9.87 13.93 12.62
N PRO A 127 -10.61 13.70 11.51
CA PRO A 127 -10.09 13.00 10.34
C PRO A 127 -9.05 13.83 9.58
N ILE A 128 -9.03 15.15 9.72
CA ILE A 128 -8.25 16.04 8.84
C ILE A 128 -6.75 15.83 9.04
N GLY A 129 -6.25 15.86 10.27
CA GLY A 129 -4.81 15.74 10.55
C GLY A 129 -4.25 14.37 10.15
N LEU A 130 -5.03 13.31 10.34
CA LEU A 130 -4.64 11.95 9.96
C LEU A 130 -4.65 11.74 8.45
N ILE A 131 -5.66 12.26 7.75
CA ILE A 131 -5.71 12.23 6.29
C ILE A 131 -4.51 12.98 5.70
N ILE A 132 -4.20 14.17 6.23
CA ILE A 132 -3.06 14.96 5.78
C ILE A 132 -1.74 14.24 6.07
N ALA A 133 -1.54 13.72 7.28
CA ALA A 133 -0.33 12.99 7.64
C ALA A 133 -0.14 11.74 6.76
N TYR A 134 -1.22 11.00 6.51
CA TYR A 134 -1.21 9.85 5.60
C TYR A 134 -0.89 10.27 4.16
N GLY A 135 -1.51 11.34 3.65
CA GLY A 135 -1.27 11.87 2.31
C GLY A 135 0.19 12.32 2.12
N VAL A 136 0.74 13.04 3.10
CA VAL A 136 2.14 13.49 3.10
C VAL A 136 3.12 12.32 3.20
N LEU A 137 2.90 11.37 4.11
CA LEU A 137 3.76 10.19 4.25
C LEU A 137 3.72 9.33 2.98
N GLY A 138 2.53 9.10 2.42
CA GLY A 138 2.37 8.34 1.17
C GLY A 138 3.05 9.01 -0.02
N ALA A 139 2.93 10.33 -0.13
CA ALA A 139 3.56 11.14 -1.17
C ALA A 139 5.09 11.07 -1.15
N LEU A 140 5.70 11.01 0.04
CA LEU A 140 7.15 10.95 0.21
C LEU A 140 7.71 9.53 0.12
N PHE A 141 6.91 8.52 0.44
CA PHE A 141 7.35 7.14 0.51
C PHE A 141 7.75 6.55 -0.85
N MET A 142 6.92 6.73 -1.88
CA MET A 142 7.19 6.20 -3.23
C MET A 142 8.45 6.81 -3.88
N PRO A 143 8.67 8.14 -3.86
CA PRO A 143 9.94 8.75 -4.28
C PRO A 143 11.13 8.20 -3.51
N PHE A 144 11.03 8.10 -2.18
CA PHE A 144 12.09 7.60 -1.32
C PHE A 144 12.51 6.19 -1.72
N LEU A 145 11.55 5.28 -1.92
CA LEU A 145 11.84 3.90 -2.33
C LEU A 145 12.47 3.86 -3.74
N ALA A 146 11.91 4.57 -4.71
CA ALA A 146 12.39 4.55 -6.08
C ALA A 146 13.85 5.04 -6.18
N ILE A 147 14.16 6.17 -5.53
CA ILE A 147 15.51 6.74 -5.49
C ILE A 147 16.47 5.81 -4.74
N THR A 148 16.07 5.29 -3.58
CA THR A 148 16.93 4.41 -2.77
C THR A 148 17.27 3.13 -3.52
N LEU A 149 16.30 2.51 -4.21
CA LEU A 149 16.56 1.34 -5.06
C LEU A 149 17.48 1.69 -6.23
N LEU A 150 17.36 2.89 -6.80
CA LEU A 150 18.21 3.34 -7.90
C LEU A 150 19.65 3.47 -7.46
N VAL A 151 19.88 4.05 -6.29
CA VAL A 151 21.21 4.16 -5.70
C VAL A 151 21.74 2.76 -5.34
N LEU A 152 20.99 1.97 -4.58
CA LEU A 152 21.45 0.67 -4.08
C LEU A 152 21.81 -0.28 -5.22
N LEU A 153 20.95 -0.43 -6.23
CA LEU A 153 21.15 -1.39 -7.33
C LEU A 153 22.21 -0.96 -8.35
N ASN A 154 22.75 0.25 -8.23
CA ASN A 154 23.85 0.75 -9.05
C ASN A 154 25.17 0.93 -8.27
N THR A 155 25.16 0.71 -6.95
CA THR A 155 26.34 0.86 -6.09
C THR A 155 27.20 -0.42 -6.06
N ASP A 156 28.45 -0.30 -5.62
CA ASP A 156 29.37 -1.43 -5.43
C ASP A 156 28.94 -2.46 -4.39
N ARG A 157 27.95 -2.12 -3.56
CA ARG A 157 27.31 -3.03 -2.60
C ARG A 157 26.49 -4.14 -3.27
N THR A 158 26.10 -3.97 -4.54
CA THR A 158 25.37 -4.99 -5.30
C THR A 158 26.30 -5.71 -6.28
N PRO A 159 26.35 -7.06 -6.26
CA PRO A 159 27.12 -7.85 -7.21
C PRO A 159 26.79 -7.48 -8.66
N ARG A 160 27.80 -7.41 -9.53
CA ARG A 160 27.64 -6.96 -10.93
C ARG A 160 26.55 -7.70 -11.71
N ALA A 161 26.35 -8.99 -11.43
CA ALA A 161 25.31 -9.80 -12.07
C ALA A 161 23.87 -9.35 -11.75
N TRP A 162 23.67 -8.64 -10.63
CA TRP A 162 22.36 -8.22 -10.14
C TRP A 162 22.13 -6.72 -10.22
N ARG A 163 23.12 -5.97 -10.73
CA ARG A 163 22.98 -4.53 -10.98
C ARG A 163 21.94 -4.27 -12.07
N ASN A 164 21.37 -3.09 -12.03
CA ASN A 164 20.42 -2.67 -13.06
C ASN A 164 21.09 -2.61 -14.44
N ARG A 165 20.36 -3.09 -15.44
CA ARG A 165 20.69 -2.89 -16.85
C ARG A 165 20.30 -1.46 -17.27
N PRO A 166 20.86 -0.92 -18.35
CA PRO A 166 20.54 0.44 -18.82
C PRO A 166 19.03 0.67 -18.99
N LEU A 167 18.29 -0.29 -19.57
CA LEU A 167 16.84 -0.21 -19.67
C LEU A 167 16.14 -0.09 -18.31
N SER A 168 16.56 -0.91 -17.33
CA SER A 168 16.00 -0.88 -15.97
C SER A 168 16.29 0.46 -15.29
N ASN A 169 17.49 1.02 -15.48
CA ASN A 169 17.82 2.35 -14.97
C ASN A 169 17.00 3.46 -15.62
N THR A 170 16.78 3.41 -16.94
CA THR A 170 15.95 4.40 -17.62
C THR A 170 14.52 4.36 -17.11
N VAL A 171 13.90 3.18 -17.05
CA VAL A 171 12.53 3.03 -16.56
C VAL A 171 12.43 3.45 -15.09
N MET A 172 13.37 3.01 -14.24
CA MET A 172 13.34 3.34 -12.82
C MET A 172 13.64 4.83 -12.55
N GLY A 173 14.48 5.45 -13.37
CA GLY A 173 14.73 6.90 -13.35
C GLY A 173 13.50 7.71 -13.75
N LEU A 174 12.78 7.29 -14.80
CA LEU A 174 11.51 7.89 -15.19
C LEU A 174 10.45 7.73 -14.10
N SER A 175 10.33 6.54 -13.49
CA SER A 175 9.42 6.30 -12.37
C SER A 175 9.78 7.16 -11.15
N ALA A 176 11.07 7.27 -10.82
CA ALA A 176 11.52 8.12 -9.72
C ALA A 176 11.17 9.59 -9.98
N LEU A 177 11.40 10.10 -11.21
CA LEU A 177 11.02 11.45 -11.60
C LEU A 177 9.50 11.67 -11.47
N LEU A 178 8.70 10.74 -12.00
CA LEU A 178 7.25 10.81 -11.91
C LEU A 178 6.78 10.83 -10.45
N PHE A 179 7.29 9.94 -9.61
CA PHE A 179 6.92 9.93 -8.20
C PHE A 179 7.36 11.20 -7.47
N VAL A 180 8.54 11.75 -7.76
CA VAL A 180 8.98 13.03 -7.16
C VAL A 180 8.02 14.15 -7.54
N VAL A 181 7.64 14.26 -8.82
CA VAL A 181 6.70 15.29 -9.29
C VAL A 181 5.34 15.14 -8.59
N LEU A 182 4.79 13.93 -8.58
CA LEU A 182 3.52 13.64 -7.91
C LEU A 182 3.59 13.85 -6.40
N GLY A 183 4.71 13.49 -5.78
CA GLY A 183 4.94 13.67 -4.35
C GLY A 183 4.99 15.14 -3.95
N VAL A 184 5.68 15.97 -4.74
CA VAL A 184 5.70 17.43 -4.55
C VAL A 184 4.31 18.03 -4.75
N GLN A 185 3.59 17.62 -5.80
CA GLN A 185 2.23 18.10 -6.06
C GLN A 185 1.28 17.75 -4.90
N GLN A 186 1.33 16.50 -4.41
CA GLN A 186 0.53 16.06 -3.29
C GLN A 186 0.90 16.83 -2.01
N LEU A 187 2.19 17.04 -1.76
CA LEU A 187 2.67 17.78 -0.58
C LEU A 187 2.16 19.22 -0.58
N VAL A 188 2.26 19.92 -1.72
CA VAL A 188 1.73 21.29 -1.88
C VAL A 188 0.22 21.32 -1.65
N THR A 189 -0.49 20.33 -2.21
CA THR A 189 -1.95 20.22 -2.06
C THR A 189 -2.37 19.98 -0.61
N GLU A 190 -1.72 19.06 0.09
CA GLU A 190 -2.05 18.73 1.48
C GLU A 190 -1.66 19.85 2.46
N ILE A 191 -0.51 20.49 2.26
CA ILE A 191 -0.11 21.67 3.06
C ILE A 191 -1.03 22.85 2.81
N GLY A 192 -1.49 23.04 1.57
CA GLY A 192 -2.47 24.07 1.22
C GLY A 192 -3.82 23.91 1.95
N LYS A 193 -4.17 22.71 2.44
CA LYS A 193 -5.38 22.51 3.26
C LYS A 193 -5.23 22.99 4.71
N LEU A 194 -3.99 23.24 5.17
CA LEU A 194 -3.69 23.71 6.53
C LEU A 194 -3.63 25.24 6.66
N LEU A 195 -3.48 25.95 5.53
CA LEU A 195 -3.40 27.41 5.44
C LEU A 195 -4.77 28.01 5.10
#